data_AF-A0A8J1MST2-F1
#
_entry.id   AF-A0A8J1MST2-F1
#
_cell.length_a   1.000
_cell.length_b   1.000
_cell.length_c   1.000
_cell.angle_alpha   90.00
_cell.angle_beta   90.00
_cell.angle_gamma   90.00
#
_symmetry.space_group_name_H-M   'P 1'
#
loop_
_entity.id
_entity.type
_entity.pdbx_description
1 polymer ?
#
loop_
_entity_poly.entity_id
_entity_poly.type
_entity_poly.pdbx_seq_one_letter_code
_entity_poly.pdbx_strand_id
1 'polypeptide(L)'
;MENTHGNMYKSILLTSQDKSHAVIQRSLQKHNIESCQPDVFQLVQLLSERKELTIPDSANVYYSTNTTANFDFVLRWRTRES
;
A
#
# COMPACT_ATOMS: atom_id res chain seq x y z
N MET A 1 -23.96 10.38 -6.91
CA MET A 1 -23.41 9.28 -7.73
C MET A 1 -22.25 8.72 -6.93
N GLU A 2 -22.50 7.61 -6.26
CA GLU A 2 -21.55 6.93 -5.39
C GLU A 2 -20.40 6.45 -6.27
N ASN A 3 -19.21 7.04 -6.11
CA ASN A 3 -18.03 6.60 -6.84
C ASN A 3 -17.70 5.18 -6.36
N THR A 4 -18.23 4.19 -7.06
CA THR A 4 -17.83 2.80 -7.00
C THR A 4 -16.41 2.67 -7.55
N HIS A 5 -15.43 3.28 -6.87
CA HIS A 5 -14.05 2.82 -6.91
C HIS A 5 -14.01 1.53 -6.06
N GLY A 6 -14.74 0.51 -6.52
CA GLY A 6 -14.69 -0.83 -5.93
C GLY A 6 -13.22 -1.21 -5.85
N ASN A 7 -12.77 -1.59 -4.65
CA ASN A 7 -11.39 -1.95 -4.34
C ASN A 7 -10.80 -2.77 -5.50
N MET A 8 -10.09 -2.11 -6.40
CA MET A 8 -9.60 -2.74 -7.61
C MET A 8 -8.32 -3.46 -7.22
N TYR A 9 -8.43 -4.74 -6.94
CA TYR A 9 -7.28 -5.56 -6.58
C TYR A 9 -6.34 -5.63 -7.78
N LYS A 10 -5.13 -5.07 -7.63
CA LYS A 10 -4.07 -5.18 -8.62
C LYS A 10 -2.85 -5.80 -7.97
N SER A 11 -2.48 -7.01 -8.40
CA SER A 11 -1.28 -7.68 -7.89
C SER A 11 -0.02 -6.93 -8.33
N ILE A 12 0.92 -6.75 -7.41
CA ILE A 12 2.24 -6.19 -7.69
C ILE A 12 3.26 -7.23 -7.25
N LEU A 13 4.23 -7.52 -8.11
CA LEU A 13 5.34 -8.37 -7.75
C LEU A 13 6.28 -7.59 -6.83
N LEU A 14 6.48 -8.11 -5.62
CA LEU A 14 7.46 -7.59 -4.67
C LEU A 14 8.75 -8.40 -4.76
N THR A 15 9.87 -7.69 -4.77
CA THR A 15 11.21 -8.24 -4.68
C THR A 15 11.83 -7.90 -3.33
N SER A 16 12.90 -8.60 -2.95
CA SER A 16 13.62 -8.36 -1.68
C SER A 16 14.30 -6.99 -1.61
N GLN A 17 14.30 -6.19 -2.68
CA GLN A 17 14.86 -4.84 -2.74
C GLN A 17 13.78 -3.75 -2.69
N ASP A 18 12.50 -4.12 -2.78
CA ASP A 18 11.42 -3.16 -2.89
C ASP A 18 11.11 -2.46 -1.56
N LYS A 19 11.31 -1.15 -1.56
CA LYS A 19 10.94 -0.24 -0.46
C LYS A 19 9.51 0.27 -0.63
N SER A 20 8.88 0.69 0.47
CA SER A 20 7.49 1.15 0.50
C SER A 20 7.20 2.21 -0.56
N HIS A 21 8.06 3.24 -0.67
CA HIS A 21 7.88 4.31 -1.65
C HIS A 21 7.80 3.79 -3.10
N ALA A 22 8.68 2.84 -3.49
CA ALA A 22 8.68 2.26 -4.83
C ALA A 22 7.42 1.43 -5.10
N VAL A 23 6.95 0.68 -4.09
CA VAL A 23 5.71 -0.11 -4.18
C VAL A 23 4.50 0.79 -4.31
N ILE A 24 4.43 1.86 -3.52
CA ILE A 24 3.37 2.86 -3.60
C ILE A 24 3.35 3.48 -5.00
N GLN A 25 4.50 3.96 -5.50
CA GLN A 25 4.60 4.57 -6.83
C GLN A 25 4.13 3.63 -7.94
N ARG A 26 4.58 2.38 -7.95
CA ARG A 26 4.12 1.37 -8.93
C ARG A 26 2.62 1.12 -8.83
N SER A 27 2.08 1.14 -7.61
CA SER A 27 0.64 1.01 -7.41
C SER A 27 -0.12 2.20 -7.99
N LEU A 28 0.31 3.43 -7.71
CA LEU A 28 -0.32 4.64 -8.25
C LEU A 28 -0.34 4.65 -9.78
N GLN A 29 0.79 4.30 -10.41
CA GLN A 29 0.89 4.12 -11.86
C GLN A 29 -0.09 3.07 -12.37
N LYS A 30 -0.13 1.91 -11.70
CA LYS A 30 -1.01 0.81 -12.11
C LYS A 30 -2.49 1.17 -11.94
N HIS A 31 -2.84 2.03 -10.99
CA HIS A 31 -4.19 2.53 -10.77
C HIS A 31 -4.54 3.78 -11.61
N ASN A 32 -3.64 4.23 -12.50
CA ASN A 32 -3.81 5.43 -13.32
C ASN A 32 -4.08 6.71 -12.50
N ILE A 33 -3.49 6.79 -11.29
CA ILE A 33 -3.58 7.94 -10.37
C ILE A 33 -2.20 8.55 -10.08
N GLU A 34 -1.33 8.51 -11.08
CA GLU A 34 0.06 9.01 -11.04
C GLU A 34 0.19 10.52 -10.77
N SER A 35 -0.91 11.27 -10.85
CA SER A 35 -0.96 12.68 -10.45
C SER A 35 -0.80 12.89 -8.93
N CYS A 36 -0.98 11.84 -8.12
CA CYS A 36 -0.82 11.93 -6.68
C CYS A 36 0.62 11.60 -6.25
N GLN A 37 1.14 12.33 -5.26
CA GLN A 37 2.48 12.11 -4.73
C GLN A 37 2.53 10.83 -3.88
N PRO A 38 3.53 9.94 -4.03
CA PRO A 38 3.65 8.73 -3.19
C PRO A 38 3.69 9.04 -1.69
N ASP A 39 4.29 10.17 -1.31
CA ASP A 39 4.46 10.58 0.10
C ASP A 39 3.16 11.00 0.78
N VAL A 40 2.06 11.21 0.03
CA VAL A 40 0.73 11.42 0.64
C VAL A 40 0.00 10.11 0.93
N PHE A 41 0.58 8.97 0.54
CA PHE A 41 0.04 7.65 0.82
C PHE A 41 0.90 6.88 1.82
N GLN A 42 0.24 5.96 2.50
CA GLN A 42 0.85 4.94 3.33
C GLN A 42 0.39 3.57 2.82
N LEU A 43 1.31 2.61 2.86
CA LEU A 43 1.03 1.22 2.51
C LEU A 43 0.64 0.47 3.77
N VAL A 44 -0.54 -0.14 3.79
CA VAL A 44 -1.04 -0.89 4.93
C VAL A 44 -1.34 -2.31 4.50
N GLN A 45 -0.73 -3.29 5.17
CA GLN A 45 -1.10 -4.68 5.02
C GLN A 45 -2.33 -4.98 5.87
N LEU A 46 -3.35 -5.60 5.26
CA LEU A 46 -4.52 -6.10 5.95
C LEU A 46 -4.16 -7.45 6.58
N LEU A 47 -4.30 -7.55 7.91
CA LEU A 47 -4.09 -8.79 8.64
C LEU A 47 -5.45 -9.42 8.99
N SER A 48 -5.41 -10.67 9.41
CA SER A 48 -6.57 -11.36 9.99
C SER A 48 -7.07 -10.63 11.25
N GLU A 49 -8.33 -10.89 11.62
CA GLU A 49 -8.96 -10.31 12.83
C GLU A 49 -9.11 -8.78 12.83
N ARG A 50 -9.22 -8.14 11.65
CA ARG A 50 -9.29 -6.68 11.50
C ARG A 50 -8.05 -5.94 12.04
N LYS A 51 -6.93 -6.64 12.17
CA LYS A 51 -5.64 -6.01 12.46
C LYS A 51 -5.06 -5.48 11.16
N GLU A 52 -4.24 -4.45 11.28
CA GLU A 52 -3.62 -3.78 10.15
C GLU A 52 -2.16 -3.49 10.50
N LEU A 53 -1.28 -3.64 9.52
CA LEU A 53 0.14 -3.35 9.67
C LEU A 53 0.53 -2.24 8.70
N THR A 54 0.79 -1.06 9.25
CA THR A 54 1.29 0.08 8.48
C THR A 54 2.77 -0.13 8.19
N ILE A 55 3.13 -0.16 6.91
CA ILE A 55 4.52 -0.30 6.47
C ILE A 55 5.18 1.08 6.49
N PRO A 56 6.31 1.27 7.21
CA PRO A 56 7.00 2.55 7.22
C PRO A 56 7.56 2.95 5.85
N ASP A 57 7.64 4.25 5.57
CA ASP A 57 8.01 4.80 4.26
C ASP A 57 9.38 4.36 3.74
N SER A 58 10.35 4.31 4.64
CA SER A 58 11.75 3.95 4.34
C SER A 58 12.00 2.44 4.45
N ALA A 59 11.00 1.68 4.94
CA ALA A 59 11.15 0.26 5.16
C ALA A 59 11.10 -0.52 3.85
N ASN A 60 11.72 -1.70 3.91
CA ASN A 60 11.61 -2.68 2.84
C ASN A 60 10.31 -3.47 3.03
N VAL A 61 9.42 -3.45 2.03
CA VAL A 61 8.09 -4.05 2.15
C VAL A 61 8.21 -5.56 2.30
N TYR A 62 9.14 -6.19 1.58
CA TYR A 62 9.33 -7.64 1.61
C TYR A 62 9.66 -8.15 3.04
N TYR A 63 10.48 -7.41 3.78
CA TYR A 63 10.85 -7.78 5.16
C TYR A 63 9.88 -7.26 6.22
N SER A 64 9.11 -6.21 5.91
CA SER A 64 8.16 -5.61 6.85
C SER A 64 6.78 -6.25 6.79
N THR A 65 6.54 -7.09 5.77
CA THR A 65 5.29 -7.81 5.57
C THR A 65 5.18 -8.98 6.54
N ASN A 66 3.99 -9.16 7.11
CA ASN A 66 3.65 -10.37 7.85
C ASN A 66 3.38 -11.51 6.86
N THR A 67 4.31 -12.46 6.78
CA THR A 67 4.23 -13.64 5.89
C THR A 67 3.28 -14.73 6.37
N THR A 68 2.81 -14.65 7.62
CA THR A 68 1.83 -15.58 8.20
C THR A 68 0.38 -15.12 7.93
N ALA A 69 0.20 -13.87 7.51
CA ALA A 69 -1.09 -13.30 7.11
C ALA A 69 -1.24 -13.27 5.58
N ASN A 70 -2.43 -12.88 5.12
CA ASN A 70 -2.66 -12.65 3.69
C ASN A 70 -1.79 -11.51 3.16
N PHE A 71 -1.40 -11.61 1.89
CA PHE A 71 -0.66 -10.57 1.17
C PHE A 71 -1.60 -9.50 0.58
N ASP A 72 -2.61 -9.11 1.36
CA ASP A 72 -3.55 -8.06 1.00
C ASP A 72 -3.01 -6.71 1.49
N PHE A 73 -2.91 -5.75 0.58
CA PHE A 73 -2.43 -4.41 0.88
C PHE A 73 -3.43 -3.35 0.41
N VAL A 74 -3.53 -2.27 1.16
CA VAL A 74 -4.32 -1.10 0.81
C VAL A 74 -3.47 0.16 0.85
N LEU A 75 -3.69 1.03 -0.12
CA LEU A 75 -3.17 2.39 -0.12
C LEU A 75 -4.13 3.28 0.63
N ARG A 76 -3.64 3.91 1.70
CA ARG A 76 -4.42 4.91 2.43
C ARG A 76 -3.76 6.26 2.30
N TRP A 77 -4.59 7.31 2.30
CA TRP A 77 -4.10 8.66 2.47
C TRP A 77 -3.46 8.80 3.85
N ARG A 78 -2.35 9.51 3.94
CA ARG A 78 -1.81 9.93 5.22
C ARG A 78 -2.70 11.02 5.77
N THR A 79 -3.39 10.74 6.87
CA THR A 79 -3.91 11.80 7.72
C THR A 79 -2.72 12.53 8.31
N ARG A 80 -2.56 13.82 7.95
CA ARG A 80 -1.69 14.72 8.71
C ARG A 80 -2.35 14.89 10.07
N GLU A 81 -1.93 14.12 11.06
CA GLU A 81 -2.18 14.51 12.45
C GLU A 81 -1.51 15.88 12.62
N SER A 82 -2.35 16.90 12.78
CA SER A 82 -1.97 18.30 12.96
C SER A 82 -1.77 18.61 14.42
#